data_AF-A0A2X2VUN7-F1
#
_entry.id   AF-A0A2X2VUN7-F1
#
_cell.length_a   1.000
_cell.length_b   1.000
_cell.length_c   1.000
_cell.angle_alpha   90.00
_cell.angle_beta   90.00
_cell.angle_gamma   90.00
#
_symmetry.space_group_name_H-M   'P 1'
#
loop_
_entity.id
_entity.type
_entity.pdbx_description
1 polymer ?
#
loop_
_entity_poly.entity_id
_entity_poly.type
_entity_poly.pdbx_seq_one_letter_code
_entity_poly.pdbx_strand_id
1 'polypeptide(L)' 'MKALSIVGTLAMFLVGGGIVVHGIAPLHHAIDHFAQQQNGLIALTLPMLINLVLGFIIGSVVVGLVKTVANVRGGSH' A
#
# COMPACT_ATOMS: atom_id res chain seq x y z
N MET A 1 17.88 15.21 -5.39
CA MET A 1 16.42 15.46 -5.34
C MET A 1 15.57 14.23 -5.68
N LYS A 2 15.92 13.41 -6.69
CA LYS A 2 15.12 12.23 -7.10
C LYS A 2 14.90 11.18 -6.00
N ALA A 3 15.93 10.89 -5.19
CA ALA A 3 15.83 9.90 -4.11
C ALA A 3 14.75 10.26 -3.07
N LEU A 4 14.66 11.53 -2.68
CA LEU A 4 13.68 12.01 -1.69
C LEU A 4 12.23 11.92 -2.23
N SER A 5 12.05 12.14 -3.54
CA SER A 5 10.75 12.02 -4.20
C SER A 5 10.28 10.56 -4.30
N ILE A 6 11.19 9.61 -4.55
CA ILE A 6 10.89 8.18 -4.55
C ILE A 6 10.51 7.72 -3.14
N VAL A 7 11.28 8.12 -2.12
CA VAL A 7 10.98 7.78 -0.71
C VAL A 7 9.64 8.37 -0.29
N GLY A 8 9.33 9.62 -0.66
CA GLY A 8 8.03 10.23 -0.38
C GLY A 8 6.86 9.51 -1.05
N THR A 9 7.05 9.03 -2.28
CA THR A 9 6.04 8.25 -3.00
C THR A 9 5.80 6.90 -2.31
N LEU A 10 6.87 6.18 -1.94
CA LEU A 10 6.78 4.93 -1.20
C LEU A 10 6.11 5.11 0.16
N ALA A 11 6.42 6.21 0.87
CA ALA A 11 5.78 6.54 2.15
C ALA A 11 4.28 6.77 1.99
N MET A 12 3.83 7.46 0.94
CA MET A 12 2.39 7.64 0.68
C MET A 12 1.66 6.32 0.38
N PHE A 13 2.27 5.42 -0.41
CA PHE A 13 1.70 4.08 -0.65
C PHE A 13 1.68 3.22 0.62
N LEU A 14 2.70 3.32 1.47
CA LEU A 14 2.74 2.61 2.75
C LEU A 14 1.61 3.06 3.68
N VAL A 15 1.41 4.37 3.83
CA VAL A 15 0.36 4.94 4.69
C VAL A 15 -1.03 4.58 4.16
N GLY A 16 -1.26 4.73 2.85
CA GLY A 16 -2.53 4.35 2.22
C GLY A 16 -2.81 2.84 2.30
N GLY A 17 -1.79 2.02 2.08
CA GLY A 17 -1.87 0.55 2.22
C GLY A 17 -2.21 0.11 3.63
N GLY A 18 -1.58 0.73 4.64
CA GLY A 18 -1.91 0.49 6.04
C GLY A 18 -3.38 0.73 6.35
N ILE A 19 -3.97 1.83 5.86
CA ILE A 19 -5.39 2.14 6.05
C ILE A 19 -6.29 1.06 5.42
N VAL A 20 -6.00 0.63 4.20
CA VAL A 20 -6.84 -0.36 3.49
C VAL A 20 -6.75 -1.74 4.14
N VAL A 21 -5.55 -2.19 4.53
CA VAL A 21 -5.36 -3.49 5.18
C VAL A 21 -6.02 -3.53 6.56
N HIS A 22 -5.93 -2.45 7.35
CA HIS A 22 -6.64 -2.36 8.63
C HIS A 22 -8.16 -2.27 8.47
N GLY A 23 -8.65 -1.67 7.39
CA GLY A 23 -10.07 -1.62 7.05
C GLY A 23 -10.67 -2.99 6.67
N ILE A 24 -9.83 -3.96 6.33
CA ILE A 24 -10.25 -5.32 5.93
C ILE A 24 -9.75 -6.31 6.99
N ALA A 25 -10.53 -6.51 8.06
CA ALA A 25 -10.22 -7.42 9.17
C ALA A 25 -9.66 -8.80 8.77
N PRO A 26 -10.19 -9.53 7.75
CA PRO A 26 -9.61 -10.81 7.35
C PRO A 26 -8.20 -10.72 6.73
N LEU A 27 -7.82 -9.59 6.12
CA LEU A 27 -6.46 -9.39 5.60
C LEU A 27 -5.46 -9.20 6.73
N HIS A 28 -5.83 -8.43 7.76
CA HIS A 28 -5.00 -8.23 8.94
C HIS A 28 -4.72 -9.56 9.66
N HIS A 29 -5.74 -10.40 9.85
CA HIS A 29 -5.56 -11.71 10.49
C HIS A 29 -4.71 -12.70 9.67
N ALA A 30 -4.78 -12.68 8.34
CA ALA A 30 -3.93 -13.51 7.49
C ALA A 30 -2.45 -13.09 7.59
N ILE A 31 -2.19 -11.78 7.64
CA ILE A 31 -0.83 -11.23 7.80
C ILE A 31 -0.30 -11.51 9.20
N ASP A 32 -1.13 -11.33 10.24
CA ASP A 32 -0.76 -11.65 11.62
C ASP A 32 -0.43 -13.13 11.81
N HIS A 33 -1.24 -14.05 11.25
CA HIS A 33 -0.95 -15.49 11.33
C HIS A 33 0.39 -15.85 10.68
N PHE A 34 0.74 -15.19 9.58
CA PHE A 34 2.02 -15.41 8.89
C PHE A 34 3.20 -14.78 9.64
N ALA A 35 2.99 -13.61 10.25
CA ALA A 35 3.98 -12.91 11.05
C ALA A 35 4.25 -13.61 12.40
N GLN A 36 3.23 -14.22 13.01
CA GLN A 36 3.36 -15.00 14.26
C GLN A 36 4.20 -16.27 14.11
N GLN A 37 4.37 -16.79 12.89
CA GLN A 37 5.32 -17.88 12.64
C GLN A 37 6.79 -17.43 12.57
N GLN A 38 7.05 -16.13 12.64
CA GLN A 38 8.38 -15.55 12.51
C GLN A 38 8.82 -14.91 13.83
N ASN A 39 10.06 -15.18 14.26
CA ASN A 39 10.61 -14.64 15.50
C ASN A 39 11.50 -13.42 15.25
N GLY A 40 11.40 -12.42 16.12
CA GLY A 40 12.33 -11.28 16.19
C GLY A 40 12.00 -10.10 15.26
N LEU A 41 13.03 -9.38 14.79
CA LEU A 41 12.91 -8.18 13.95
C LEU A 41 12.11 -8.40 12.64
N ILE A 42 12.01 -9.65 12.19
CA ILE A 42 11.28 -10.02 10.98
C ILE A 42 9.76 -9.86 11.22
N ALA A 43 9.26 -10.18 12.41
CA ALA A 43 7.84 -9.99 12.77
C ALA A 43 7.41 -8.51 12.77
N LEU A 44 8.35 -7.57 12.96
CA LEU A 44 8.08 -6.12 12.92
C LEU A 44 8.17 -5.53 11.51
N THR A 45 9.07 -6.07 10.69
CA THR A 45 9.36 -5.54 9.35
C THR A 45 8.50 -6.17 8.26
N LEU A 46 8.14 -7.45 8.41
CA LEU A 46 7.32 -8.18 7.45
C LEU A 46 5.92 -7.57 7.26
N PRO A 47 5.17 -7.20 8.31
CA PRO A 47 3.85 -6.59 8.13
C PRO A 47 3.97 -5.25 7.40
N MET A 48 5.01 -4.47 7.69
CA MET A 48 5.26 -3.19 7.02
C MET A 48 5.54 -3.37 5.52
N LEU A 49 6.35 -4.36 5.14
CA LEU A 49 6.63 -4.68 3.74
C LEU A 49 5.40 -5.21 3.01
N ILE A 50 4.59 -6.06 3.66
CA ILE A 50 3.35 -6.56 3.07
C ILE A 50 2.36 -5.41 2.85
N ASN A 51 2.20 -4.53 3.84
CA ASN A 51 1.36 -3.34 3.73
C ASN A 51 1.86 -2.38 2.64
N LEU A 52 3.18 -2.24 2.47
CA LEU A 52 3.77 -1.47 1.38
C LEU A 52 3.37 -2.05 0.01
N VAL A 53 3.54 -3.36 -0.17
CA VAL A 53 3.28 -4.04 -1.46
C VAL A 53 1.79 -4.02 -1.77
N LEU A 54 0.93 -4.37 -0.81
CA LEU A 54 -0.52 -4.28 -0.96
C LEU A 54 -0.97 -2.86 -1.23
N GLY A 55 -0.48 -1.89 -0.46
CA GLY A 55 -0.76 -0.47 -0.65
C GLY A 55 -0.33 0.04 -2.02
N PHE A 56 0.82 -0.41 -2.51
CA PHE A 56 1.31 -0.08 -3.84
C PHE A 56 0.42 -0.67 -4.94
N ILE A 57 0.01 -1.94 -4.83
CA ILE A 57 -0.89 -2.60 -5.79
C ILE A 57 -2.25 -1.89 -5.80
N ILE A 58 -2.86 -1.70 -4.63
CA ILE A 58 -4.18 -1.07 -4.52
C ILE A 58 -4.12 0.39 -4.97
N GLY A 59 -3.13 1.14 -4.51
CA GLY A 59 -2.96 2.54 -4.85
C GLY A 59 -2.68 2.73 -6.35
N SER A 60 -1.87 1.87 -6.98
CA SER A 60 -1.62 1.94 -8.43
C SER A 60 -2.87 1.62 -9.25
N VAL A 61 -3.68 0.64 -8.81
CA VAL A 61 -4.98 0.34 -9.41
C VAL A 61 -5.94 1.52 -9.28
N VAL A 62 -6.06 2.11 -8.08
CA VAL A 62 -6.93 3.27 -7.83
C VAL A 62 -6.50 4.48 -8.65
N VAL A 63 -5.21 4.80 -8.67
CA VAL A 63 -4.68 5.92 -9.47
C VAL A 63 -4.91 5.66 -10.96
N GLY A 64 -4.72 4.42 -11.43
CA GLY A 64 -5.03 4.03 -12.81
C GLY A 64 -6.50 4.24 -13.15
N LEU A 65 -7.42 3.76 -12.29
CA LEU A 65 -8.86 3.95 -12.43
C LEU A 65 -9.26 5.42 -12.43
N VAL A 66 -8.81 6.20 -11.45
CA VAL A 66 -9.12 7.62 -11.34
C VAL A 66 -8.61 8.37 -12.57
N LYS A 67 -7.42 8.04 -13.07
CA LYS A 67 -6.86 8.66 -14.27
C LYS A 67 -7.64 8.28 -15.52
N THR A 68 -8.04 7.02 -15.68
CA THR A 68 -8.90 6.59 -16.79
C THR A 68 -10.26 7.27 -16.75
N VAL A 69 -10.90 7.35 -15.57
CA VAL A 69 -12.19 8.03 -15.39
C VAL A 69 -12.06 9.54 -15.64
N ALA A 70 -10.99 10.18 -15.14
CA ALA A 70 -10.73 11.59 -15.38
C ALA A 70 -10.55 11.89 -16.87
N ASN A 71 -9.82 11.03 -17.59
CA ASN A 71 -9.62 11.13 -19.03
C ASN A 71 -10.95 10.99 -19.80
N VAL A 72 -11.80 10.03 -19.42
CA VAL A 72 -13.11 9.81 -20.06
C VAL A 72 -14.11 10.92 -19.76
N ARG A 73 -14.05 11.53 -18.56
CA ARG A 73 -14.93 12.65 -18.16
C ARG A 73 -14.56 13.99 -18.79
N GLY A 74 -13.61 14.02 -19.73
CA GLY A 74 -13.15 15.26 -20.36
C GLY A 74 -12.37 16.14 -19.39
N GLY A 75 -11.69 15.54 -18.41
CA GLY A 75 -10.66 16.20 -17.60
C GLY A 75 -9.47 16.56 -18.48
N SER A 76 -9.68 17.52 -19.36
CA SER A 76 -8.65 18.24 -20.09
C SER A 76 -7.87 19.01 -19.05
N HIS A 77 -6.64 18.57 -18.80
CA HIS A 77 -5.59 19.55 -18.53
C HIS A 77 -5.26 20.28 -19.83
#